data_AF-A0AAV4BFN1-F1
#
_entry.id   AF-A0AAV4BFN1-F1
#
_cell.length_a   1.000
_cell.length_b   1.000
_cell.length_c   1.000
_cell.angle_alpha   90.00
_cell.angle_beta   90.00
_cell.angle_gamma   90.00
#
_symmetry.space_group_name_H-M   'P 1'
#
loop_
_entity.id
_entity.type
_entity.pdbx_description
1 polymer ?
#
loop_
_entity_poly.entity_id
_entity_poly.type
_entity_poly.pdbx_seq_one_letter_code
_entity_poly.pdbx_strand_id
1 'polypeptide(L)'
;MLCYKRFWEKVTSSITTVQVRSLPPTSAAAKYHSLRVYRLQVQDWIDTTCDLQPEMWEWQIFSGSLDPCTTDLPPAPELLLKMVRCNCKSGCRSKR
;
A
#
# COMPACT_ATOMS: atom_id res chain seq x y z
N MET A 1 -8.99 13.94 -2.53
CA MET A 1 -10.00 13.56 -3.56
C MET A 1 -9.58 13.81 -5.01
N LEU A 2 -8.71 14.78 -5.33
CA LEU A 2 -8.35 15.10 -6.72
C LEU A 2 -7.62 13.95 -7.47
N CYS A 3 -6.72 13.23 -6.79
CA CYS A 3 -5.97 12.11 -7.38
C CYS A 3 -6.86 10.92 -7.76
N TYR A 4 -7.91 10.66 -6.97
CA TYR A 4 -8.90 9.62 -7.26
C TYR A 4 -9.67 9.93 -8.55
N LYS A 5 -10.11 11.18 -8.73
CA LYS A 5 -10.83 11.60 -9.94
C LYS A 5 -9.95 11.48 -11.19
N ARG A 6 -8.70 11.91 -11.12
CA ARG A 6 -7.73 11.78 -12.23
C ARG A 6 -7.41 10.33 -12.57
N PHE A 7 -7.30 9.47 -11.57
CA PHE A 7 -7.15 8.02 -11.80
C PHE A 7 -8.42 7.44 -12.44
N TRP A 8 -9.59 7.84 -11.95
CA TRP A 8 -10.88 7.41 -12.49
C TRP A 8 -11.02 7.78 -13.96
N GLU A 9 -10.70 9.02 -14.34
CA GLU A 9 -10.70 9.50 -15.73
C GLU A 9 -9.70 8.73 -16.61
N LYS A 10 -8.51 8.41 -16.07
CA LYS A 10 -7.49 7.64 -16.77
C LYS A 10 -7.87 6.19 -16.96
N VAL A 11 -8.36 5.51 -15.91
CA VAL A 11 -8.83 4.13 -15.99
C VAL A 11 -10.00 4.10 -16.94
N THR A 12 -11.12 4.76 -16.60
CA THR A 12 -11.92 5.58 -17.53
C THR A 12 -11.73 5.37 -19.03
N SER A 13 -10.91 6.25 -19.55
CA SER A 13 -10.65 6.50 -20.97
C SER A 13 -9.55 5.62 -21.57
N SER A 14 -8.71 4.97 -20.75
CA SER A 14 -7.60 4.18 -21.27
C SER A 14 -8.01 2.76 -21.68
N ILE A 15 -7.56 2.39 -22.87
CA ILE A 15 -7.53 1.00 -23.38
C ILE A 15 -6.31 0.26 -22.79
N THR A 16 -5.31 0.99 -22.31
CA THR A 16 -4.06 0.46 -21.76
C THR A 16 -4.13 0.24 -20.25
N THR A 17 -3.36 -0.75 -19.77
CA THR A 17 -3.27 -1.08 -18.35
C THR A 17 -2.59 0.05 -17.58
N VAL A 18 -3.27 0.63 -16.58
CA VAL A 18 -2.66 1.61 -15.68
C VAL A 18 -1.74 0.87 -14.71
N GLN A 19 -0.46 1.24 -14.71
CA GLN A 19 0.53 0.68 -13.79
C GLN A 19 0.19 1.11 -12.36
N VAL A 20 -0.16 0.15 -11.50
CA VAL A 20 -0.59 0.40 -10.11
C VAL A 20 0.51 1.12 -9.31
N ARG A 21 1.80 0.88 -9.63
CA ARG A 21 2.95 1.59 -9.03
C ARG A 21 2.94 3.10 -9.26
N SER A 22 2.25 3.58 -10.30
CA SER A 22 2.12 5.03 -10.55
C SER A 22 1.12 5.72 -9.63
N LEU A 23 0.37 4.94 -8.83
CA LEU A 23 -0.55 5.49 -7.84
C LEU A 23 0.23 6.04 -6.64
N PRO A 24 -0.15 7.22 -6.12
CA PRO A 24 0.39 7.68 -4.86
C PRO A 24 -0.02 6.70 -3.75
N PRO A 25 0.86 6.46 -2.77
CA PRO A 25 0.53 5.66 -1.60
C PRO A 25 -0.66 6.28 -0.86
N THR A 26 -1.45 5.44 -0.18
CA THR A 26 -2.50 5.91 0.73
C THR A 26 -1.87 6.67 1.91
N SER A 27 -2.63 7.56 2.54
CA SER A 27 -2.16 8.28 3.73
C SER A 27 -1.73 7.33 4.85
N ALA A 28 -2.47 6.23 5.03
CA ALA A 28 -2.09 5.13 5.91
C ALA A 28 -0.72 4.54 5.52
N ALA A 29 -0.56 4.07 4.28
CA ALA A 29 0.70 3.47 3.83
C ALA A 29 1.89 4.43 3.95
N ALA A 30 1.68 5.74 3.71
CA ALA A 30 2.69 6.76 3.92
C ALA A 30 3.09 6.90 5.39
N LYS A 31 2.11 6.92 6.32
CA LYS A 31 2.37 6.94 7.77
C LYS A 31 3.23 5.75 8.20
N TYR A 32 2.84 4.52 7.85
CA TYR A 32 3.62 3.32 8.20
C TYR A 32 4.98 3.28 7.51
N HIS A 33 5.10 3.82 6.29
CA HIS A 33 6.39 3.99 5.65
C HIS A 33 7.32 4.90 6.45
N SER A 34 6.84 6.07 6.90
CA SER A 34 7.62 6.99 7.73
C SER A 34 8.05 6.35 9.05
N LEU A 35 7.17 5.59 9.72
CA LEU A 35 7.50 4.89 10.97
C LEU A 35 8.62 3.85 10.77
N ARG A 36 8.55 3.07 9.69
CA ARG A 36 9.59 2.08 9.35
C ARG A 36 10.93 2.72 9.05
N VAL A 37 10.94 3.79 8.26
CA VAL A 37 12.16 4.54 7.94
C VAL A 37 12.77 5.15 9.19
N TYR A 38 11.94 5.79 10.03
CA TYR A 38 12.42 6.38 11.27
C TYR A 38 13.03 5.32 12.20
N ARG A 39 12.33 4.19 12.42
CA ARG A 39 12.83 3.13 13.29
C ARG A 39 14.08 2.45 12.73
N LEU A 40 14.11 2.06 11.45
CA LEU A 40 15.21 1.25 10.89
C LEU A 40 16.41 2.06 10.42
N GLN A 41 16.22 3.32 10.03
CA GLN A 41 17.31 4.12 9.49
C GLN A 41 17.73 5.20 10.48
N VAL A 42 16.77 5.97 10.99
CA VAL A 42 17.10 7.11 11.85
C VAL A 42 17.57 6.67 13.23
N GLN A 43 16.93 5.68 13.86
CA GLN A 43 17.37 5.19 15.17
C GLN A 43 18.70 4.44 15.11
N ASP A 44 18.91 3.62 14.07
CA ASP A 44 20.20 2.96 13.81
C ASP A 44 21.33 3.98 13.67
N TRP A 45 21.07 5.15 13.07
CA TRP A 45 22.07 6.21 12.94
C TRP A 45 22.37 6.95 14.24
N ILE A 46 21.42 7.03 15.16
CA ILE A 46 21.57 7.73 16.44
C ILE A 46 22.19 6.79 17.49
N ASP A 47 22.52 5.53 17.13
CA ASP A 47 23.07 4.49 18.01
C ASP A 47 22.31 4.37 19.34
N THR A 48 21.03 4.74 19.28
CA THR A 48 20.14 4.72 20.44
C THR A 48 19.42 3.40 20.40
N THR A 49 20.05 2.41 21.03
CA THR A 49 19.40 1.19 21.51
C THR A 49 18.42 1.51 22.64
N CYS A 50 17.62 2.57 22.50
CA CYS A 50 16.42 2.71 23.30
C CYS A 50 15.60 1.46 23.04
N ASP A 51 15.13 0.81 24.10
CA ASP A 51 14.18 -0.30 24.08
C ASP A 51 12.87 0.17 23.43
N LEU A 52 12.92 0.38 22.13
CA LEU A 52 11.80 0.78 21.30
C LEU A 52 11.00 -0.49 21.09
N GLN A 53 10.10 -0.72 22.04
CA GLN A 53 9.14 -1.80 22.00
C GLN A 53 8.57 -1.90 20.57
N PRO A 54 8.72 -3.05 19.91
CA PRO A 54 8.23 -3.23 18.54
C PRO A 54 6.78 -2.85 18.36
N GLU A 55 5.96 -3.05 19.40
CA GLU A 55 4.54 -2.72 19.39
C GLU A 55 4.28 -1.22 19.23
N MET A 56 5.17 -0.35 19.73
CA MET A 56 5.02 1.11 19.61
C MET A 56 5.20 1.64 18.19
N TRP A 57 5.88 0.86 17.34
CA TRP A 57 6.16 1.23 15.94
C TRP A 57 5.24 0.51 14.96
N GLU A 58 4.20 -0.16 15.47
CA GLU A 58 3.28 -0.96 14.67
C GLU A 58 4.03 -2.09 13.94
N TRP A 59 4.92 -2.77 14.67
CA TRP A 59 5.49 -4.04 14.22
C TRP A 59 4.77 -5.17 14.93
N GLN A 60 4.45 -6.21 14.17
CA GLN A 60 3.77 -7.39 14.68
C GLN A 60 4.76 -8.54 14.76
N ILE A 61 4.65 -9.33 15.82
CA ILE A 61 5.39 -10.59 15.93
C ILE A 61 4.56 -11.65 15.23
N PHE A 62 5.01 -12.08 14.06
CA PHE A 62 4.41 -13.18 13.33
C PHE A 62 5.38 -14.35 13.32
N SER A 63 4.99 -15.50 13.88
CA SER A 63 5.82 -16.72 13.93
C SER A 63 7.24 -16.53 14.52
N GLY A 64 7.38 -15.65 15.51
CA GLY A 64 8.67 -15.34 16.15
C GLY A 64 9.57 -14.40 15.33
N SER A 65 9.09 -13.93 14.17
CA SER A 65 9.75 -12.89 13.37
C SER A 65 9.04 -11.55 13.56
N LEU A 66 9.82 -10.48 13.57
CA LEU A 66 9.32 -9.12 13.69
C LEU A 66 8.96 -8.59 12.30
N ASP A 67 7.67 -8.54 11.97
CA ASP A 67 7.20 -8.06 10.68
C ASP A 67 6.60 -6.65 10.80
N PRO A 68 7.03 -5.70 9.97
CA PRO A 68 6.50 -4.35 10.02
C PRO A 68 5.10 -4.27 9.40
N CYS A 69 4.16 -3.59 10.06
CA CYS A 69 2.88 -3.27 9.43
C CYS A 69 3.09 -2.32 8.25
N THR A 70 2.50 -2.66 7.12
CA THR A 70 2.61 -1.87 5.89
C THR A 70 1.44 -0.89 5.71
N THR A 71 0.27 -1.27 6.22
CA THR A 71 -0.97 -0.48 6.18
C THR A 71 -1.98 -1.11 7.16
N ASP A 72 -2.80 -0.29 7.80
CA ASP A 72 -4.01 -0.69 8.55
C ASP A 72 -5.27 -0.66 7.68
N LEU A 73 -5.24 0.16 6.63
CA LEU A 73 -6.30 0.25 5.64
C LEU A 73 -6.11 -0.81 4.54
N PRO A 74 -7.21 -1.19 3.86
CA PRO A 74 -7.10 -2.04 2.68
C PRO A 74 -6.17 -1.41 1.64
N PRO A 75 -5.43 -2.23 0.87
CA PRO A 75 -4.43 -1.77 -0.09
C PRO A 75 -5.01 -0.83 -1.15
N ALA A 76 -6.32 -0.93 -1.40
CA ALA A 76 -7.08 0.03 -2.18
C ALA A 76 -8.50 0.17 -1.62
N PRO A 77 -9.11 1.35 -1.73
CA PRO A 77 -10.56 1.53 -1.56
C PRO A 77 -11.38 0.53 -2.37
N GLU A 78 -12.48 0.01 -1.82
CA GLU A 78 -13.34 -0.96 -2.51
C GLU A 78 -13.82 -0.49 -3.89
N LEU A 79 -14.08 0.82 -4.03
CA LEU A 79 -14.49 1.41 -5.29
C LEU A 79 -13.45 1.22 -6.40
N LEU A 80 -12.16 1.21 -6.05
CA LEU A 80 -11.08 0.94 -6.98
C LEU A 80 -10.99 -0.55 -7.34
N LEU A 81 -11.21 -1.44 -6.37
CA LEU A 81 -11.22 -2.88 -6.60
C LEU A 81 -12.37 -3.30 -7.53
N LYS A 82 -13.54 -2.68 -7.38
CA LYS A 82 -14.70 -2.85 -8.28
C LYS A 82 -14.46 -2.28 -9.69
N MET A 83 -13.45 -1.43 -9.85
CA MET A 83 -13.11 -0.76 -11.11
C MET A 83 -12.07 -1.53 -11.94
N VAL A 84 -11.48 -2.59 -11.40
CA VAL A 84 -10.53 -3.44 -12.11
C VAL A 84 -11.26 -4.13 -13.25
N ARG A 85 -10.95 -3.69 -14.47
CA ARG A 85 -11.57 -4.17 -15.70
C ARG A 85 -10.57 -5.06 -16.44
N CYS A 86 -11.00 -6.27 -16.81
CA CYS A 86 -10.21 -7.10 -17.71
C CYS A 86 -10.16 -6.45 -19.10
N ASN A 87 -9.03 -6.57 -19.80
CA ASN A 87 -8.94 -6.28 -21.24
C ASN A 87 -9.57 -7.38 -22.11
N CYS A 88 -10.45 -8.20 -21.54
CA CYS A 88 -11.06 -9.34 -22.20
C CYS A 88 -12.15 -8.83 -23.14
N LYS A 89 -12.03 -9.13 -24.44
CA LYS A 89 -13.04 -8.74 -25.46
C LYS A 89 -14.29 -9.62 -25.42
N SER A 90 -14.22 -10.80 -24.79
CA SER A 90 -15.31 -11.73 -24.56
C SER A 90 -15.40 -12.08 -23.07
N GLY A 91 -16.52 -12.67 -22.63
CA GLY A 91 -16.81 -12.90 -21.21
C GLY A 91 -15.65 -13.54 -20.45
N CYS A 92 -15.27 -12.95 -19.30
CA CYS A 92 -14.17 -13.39 -18.43
C CYS A 92 -14.47 -14.70 -17.68
N ARG A 93 -14.95 -15.74 -18.37
CA ARG A 93 -15.28 -17.05 -17.82
C ARG A 93 -14.22 -18.07 -18.23
N SER A 94 -12.96 -17.85 -17.89
CA SER A 94 -11.87 -18.82 -18.12
C SER A 94 -10.58 -18.27 -17.52
N LYS A 95 -9.77 -18.93 -16.69
CA LYS A 95 -9.76 -20.24 -16.03
C LYS A 95 -9.18 -19.96 -14.63
N ARG A 96 -9.75 -20.56 -13.59
CA ARG A 96 -9.15 -20.55 -12.25
C ARG A 96 -7.95 -21.49 -12.22
#